data_AF-A0AAP2CKG6-F1
#
_entry.id   AF-A0AAP2CKG6-F1
#
_cell.length_a   1.000
_cell.length_b   1.000
_cell.length_c   1.000
_cell.angle_alpha   90.00
_cell.angle_beta   90.00
_cell.angle_gamma   90.00
#
_symmetry.space_group_name_H-M   'P 1'
#
loop_
_entity.id
_entity.type
_entity.pdbx_description
1 polymer ?
#
loop_
_entity_poly.entity_id
_entity_poly.type
_entity_poly.pdbx_seq_one_letter_code
_entity_poly.pdbx_strand_id
1 'polypeptide(L)'
;MAFNEDSRVKIPAGLDLVRLGYIYILLKGLKFKSLQSFAIFIGLTLLTFVQGCKSDVSELKFGSLSTNQDLHFWYEGDQDNEYLDLLRSKYPIDSLVRTSTTDTERAQRVMNWVHNQWRHDGNNEPRQGDAVSILEEVKEGKNFRCVEYAVVASACLNAVGLKTRTLGLKTKEVETKKSGAGHVVSEVFLNDLDKWVFIDPQWDVMPVLNNRPLNAVEFQQAITNDFDRLEIHSSNASKSKYVNWIAPYLFYFDIPFDNREGVNSQRETVHGKSKLMLVPHGAKEPTVFQRRYKINNVIYTNSIHDFYASPYQN
;
A
#
# COMPACT_ATOMS: atom_id res chain seq x y z
N MET A 1 18.49 40.19 41.94
CA MET A 1 19.70 40.36 41.10
C MET A 1 19.22 40.27 39.65
N ALA A 2 19.46 41.32 38.86
CA ALA A 2 18.87 41.51 37.54
C ALA A 2 19.27 40.40 36.55
N PHE A 3 18.33 39.93 35.74
CA PHE A 3 18.62 39.07 34.59
C PHE A 3 18.64 39.93 33.32
N ASN A 4 19.78 39.87 32.65
CA ASN A 4 20.14 40.60 31.46
C ASN A 4 19.42 40.02 30.23
N GLU A 5 18.84 40.90 29.41
CA GLU A 5 18.36 40.59 28.06
C GLU A 5 19.56 40.43 27.13
N ASP A 6 20.14 39.23 27.00
CA ASP A 6 20.71 38.78 25.72
C ASP A 6 21.14 37.30 25.78
N SER A 7 20.26 36.40 25.37
CA SER A 7 20.67 35.08 24.87
C SER A 7 19.57 34.52 23.96
N ARG A 8 19.52 35.00 22.71
CA ARG A 8 18.73 34.34 21.67
C ARG A 8 19.35 32.97 21.38
N VAL A 9 18.79 31.93 22.00
CA VAL A 9 19.08 30.55 21.63
C VAL A 9 18.56 30.33 20.20
N LYS A 10 19.48 30.07 19.26
CA LYS A 10 19.11 29.64 17.90
C LYS A 10 18.49 28.25 17.99
N ILE A 11 17.21 28.15 17.65
CA ILE A 11 16.50 26.86 17.54
C ILE A 11 16.90 26.24 16.19
N PRO A 12 17.36 24.97 16.14
CA PRO A 12 17.66 24.29 14.88
C PRO A 12 16.38 24.14 14.04
N ALA A 13 16.47 24.36 12.73
CA ALA A 13 15.39 24.09 11.80
C ALA A 13 15.06 22.60 11.82
N GLY A 14 13.87 22.24 12.33
CA GLY A 14 13.41 20.86 12.49
C GLY A 14 12.64 20.57 13.79
N LEU A 15 12.63 21.48 14.77
CA LEU A 15 11.75 21.35 15.94
C LEU A 15 10.37 21.96 15.66
N ASP A 16 9.39 21.08 15.56
CA ASP A 16 7.97 21.41 15.42
C ASP A 16 7.45 22.11 16.70
N LEU A 17 7.09 23.40 16.59
CA LEU A 17 6.61 24.23 17.70
C LEU A 17 5.35 23.66 18.37
N VAL A 18 4.57 22.85 17.64
CA VAL A 18 3.37 22.17 18.17
C VAL A 18 3.75 21.09 19.21
N ARG A 19 4.90 20.43 19.04
CA ARG A 19 5.39 19.38 19.95
C ARG A 19 6.02 19.95 21.24
N LEU A 20 6.63 21.13 21.16
CA LEU A 20 7.09 21.88 22.34
C LEU A 20 5.92 22.35 23.21
N GLY A 21 4.79 22.71 22.60
CA GLY A 21 3.55 23.07 23.29
C GLY A 21 3.00 21.94 24.17
N TYR A 22 3.04 20.69 23.69
CA TYR A 22 2.59 19.51 24.46
C TYR A 22 3.48 19.22 25.68
N ILE A 23 4.80 19.36 25.52
CA ILE A 23 5.76 19.23 26.64
C ILE A 23 5.52 20.33 27.68
N TYR A 24 5.27 21.57 27.23
CA TYR A 24 4.99 22.69 28.13
C TYR A 24 3.67 22.52 28.91
N ILE A 25 2.63 21.95 28.29
CA ILE A 25 1.33 21.69 28.95
C ILE A 25 1.44 20.56 29.99
N LEU A 26 2.19 19.49 29.71
CA LEU A 26 2.44 18.39 30.67
C LEU A 26 3.24 18.85 31.90
N LEU A 27 4.12 19.84 31.76
CA LEU A 27 4.95 20.34 32.85
C LEU A 27 4.23 21.30 33.82
N LYS A 28 3.12 21.93 33.40
CA LYS A 28 2.40 22.93 34.22
C LYS A 28 1.77 22.40 35.52
N GLY A 29 1.74 21.09 35.73
CA GLY A 29 1.20 20.47 36.96
C GLY A 29 2.22 19.72 37.83
N LEU A 30 3.48 19.60 37.41
CA LEU A 30 4.46 18.72 38.06
C LEU A 30 5.44 19.55 38.92
N LYS A 31 5.47 19.27 40.23
CA LYS A 31 6.48 19.83 41.15
C LYS A 31 7.65 18.86 41.27
N PHE A 32 8.82 19.26 40.77
CA PHE A 32 10.06 18.50 40.92
C PHE A 32 10.83 18.97 42.15
N LYS A 33 11.32 18.03 42.97
CA LYS A 33 12.03 18.33 44.22
C LYS A 33 13.49 18.77 44.00
N SER A 34 14.06 18.55 42.82
CA SER A 34 15.43 18.98 42.46
C SER A 34 15.62 19.05 40.93
N LEU A 35 16.67 19.77 40.49
CA LEU A 35 17.09 19.81 39.07
C LEU A 35 17.44 18.41 38.54
N GLN A 36 17.97 17.53 39.38
CA GLN A 36 18.26 16.14 39.04
C GLN A 36 16.98 15.35 38.71
N SER A 37 15.91 15.52 39.49
CA SER A 37 14.62 14.86 39.22
C SER A 37 13.96 15.36 37.94
N PHE A 38 14.17 16.63 37.57
CA PHE A 38 13.70 17.19 36.31
C PHE A 38 14.48 16.65 35.10
N ALA A 39 15.82 16.59 35.20
CA ALA A 39 16.69 16.04 34.16
C ALA A 39 16.42 14.54 33.92
N ILE A 40 16.16 13.76 34.97
CA ILE A 40 15.80 12.35 34.86
C ILE A 40 14.44 12.17 34.17
N PHE A 41 13.45 13.01 34.48
CA PHE A 41 12.13 12.96 33.84
C PHE A 41 12.19 13.33 32.35
N ILE A 42 12.95 14.37 31.99
CA ILE A 42 13.23 14.73 30.59
C ILE A 42 14.00 13.60 29.88
N GLY A 43 15.00 13.02 30.54
CA GLY A 43 15.75 11.88 30.01
C GLY A 43 14.85 10.67 29.74
N LEU A 44 13.96 10.33 30.67
CA LEU A 44 13.00 9.22 30.54
C LEU A 44 11.95 9.48 29.45
N THR A 45 11.44 10.71 29.35
CA THR A 45 10.49 11.07 28.28
C THR A 45 11.15 11.13 26.92
N LEU A 46 12.40 11.61 26.81
CA LEU A 46 13.18 11.51 25.58
C LEU A 46 13.48 10.05 25.23
N LEU A 47 13.78 9.19 26.21
CA LEU A 47 14.02 7.75 25.98
C LEU A 47 12.77 7.04 25.46
N THR A 48 11.59 7.34 26.01
CA THR A 48 10.32 6.77 25.53
C THR A 48 9.90 7.34 24.18
N PHE A 49 10.29 8.58 23.84
CA PHE A 49 10.09 9.14 22.49
C PHE A 49 11.04 8.55 21.45
N VAL A 50 12.29 8.23 21.82
CA VAL A 50 13.26 7.60 20.91
C VAL A 50 12.94 6.11 20.67
N GLN A 51 12.30 5.43 21.62
CA GLN A 51 11.84 4.05 21.44
C GLN A 51 10.59 3.90 20.54
N GLY A 52 10.01 5.00 20.06
CA GLY A 52 8.79 4.99 19.23
C GLY A 52 8.99 4.91 17.71
N CYS A 53 10.19 4.63 17.20
CA CYS A 53 10.47 4.66 15.75
C CYS A 53 11.31 3.50 15.20
N LYS A 54 11.28 2.34 15.84
CA LYS A 54 11.62 1.09 15.16
C LYS A 54 10.37 0.22 15.16
N SER A 55 9.66 0.20 14.05
CA SER A 55 8.71 -0.87 13.78
C SER A 55 9.49 -2.19 13.90
N ASP A 56 9.00 -3.12 14.73
CA ASP A 56 9.63 -4.42 15.01
C ASP A 56 9.45 -5.38 13.81
N VAL A 57 9.72 -4.86 12.60
CA VAL A 57 9.52 -5.52 11.32
C VAL A 57 10.85 -6.12 10.92
N SER A 58 11.02 -7.41 11.24
CA SER A 58 12.12 -8.20 10.72
C SER A 58 12.04 -8.29 9.20
N GLU A 59 13.18 -8.17 8.52
CA GLU A 59 13.27 -8.38 7.08
C GLU A 59 12.70 -9.76 6.71
N LEU A 60 11.79 -9.79 5.73
CA LEU A 60 11.24 -11.03 5.21
C LEU A 60 12.13 -11.57 4.11
N LYS A 61 12.35 -12.89 4.14
CA LYS A 61 13.10 -13.61 3.12
C LYS A 61 12.15 -14.38 2.23
N PHE A 62 12.41 -14.37 0.94
CA PHE A 62 11.68 -15.14 -0.08
C PHE A 62 12.69 -15.93 -0.92
N GLY A 63 12.24 -17.02 -1.52
CA GLY A 63 13.02 -17.81 -2.46
C GLY A 63 13.19 -17.08 -3.80
N SER A 64 14.27 -17.38 -4.52
CA SER A 64 14.61 -16.75 -5.80
C SER A 64 15.19 -17.73 -6.84
N LEU A 65 15.02 -19.04 -6.66
CA LEU A 65 15.75 -20.03 -7.46
C LEU A 65 14.88 -20.84 -8.44
N SER A 66 13.55 -20.77 -8.33
CA SER A 66 12.66 -21.57 -9.18
C SER A 66 11.51 -20.74 -9.73
N THR A 67 11.24 -20.91 -11.03
CA THR A 67 10.01 -20.48 -11.68
C THR A 67 9.15 -21.71 -11.92
N ASN A 68 7.92 -21.70 -11.41
CA ASN A 68 6.95 -22.73 -11.69
C ASN A 68 6.26 -22.46 -13.05
N GLN A 69 6.56 -23.32 -14.03
CA GLN A 69 6.03 -23.22 -15.40
C GLN A 69 4.53 -23.55 -15.50
N ASP A 70 3.94 -24.14 -14.47
CA ASP A 70 2.50 -24.46 -14.45
C ASP A 70 1.65 -23.25 -14.03
N LEU A 71 2.28 -22.16 -13.58
CA LEU A 71 1.58 -20.92 -13.24
C LEU A 71 1.33 -20.11 -14.50
N HIS A 72 0.09 -19.65 -14.66
CA HIS A 72 -0.30 -18.81 -15.78
C HIS A 72 -1.14 -17.63 -15.27
N PHE A 73 -0.87 -16.45 -15.81
CA PHE A 73 -1.56 -15.21 -15.46
C PHE A 73 -2.20 -14.60 -16.70
N TRP A 74 -3.51 -14.39 -16.63
CA TRP A 74 -4.26 -13.73 -17.70
C TRP A 74 -4.30 -12.23 -17.44
N TYR A 75 -3.92 -11.45 -18.44
CA TYR A 75 -4.02 -10.00 -18.46
C TYR A 75 -4.81 -9.57 -19.70
N GLU A 76 -5.13 -8.28 -19.78
CA GLU A 76 -5.63 -7.70 -21.02
C GLU A 76 -4.68 -8.02 -22.18
N GLY A 77 -5.27 -8.51 -23.28
CA GLY A 77 -4.58 -8.74 -24.54
C GLY A 77 -4.69 -7.53 -25.46
N ASP A 78 -4.25 -7.71 -26.71
CA ASP A 78 -4.30 -6.65 -27.73
C ASP A 78 -5.70 -6.47 -28.35
N GLN A 79 -6.69 -7.28 -27.95
CA GLN A 79 -8.06 -7.17 -28.43
C GLN A 79 -8.83 -6.12 -27.63
N ASP A 80 -9.70 -5.37 -28.31
CA ASP A 80 -10.55 -4.36 -27.69
C ASP A 80 -11.43 -4.98 -26.60
N ASN A 81 -11.33 -4.44 -25.38
CA ASN A 81 -12.16 -4.82 -24.25
C ASN A 81 -13.29 -3.79 -24.11
N GLU A 82 -14.50 -4.15 -24.54
CA GLU A 82 -15.68 -3.28 -24.51
C GLU A 82 -15.96 -2.68 -23.11
N TYR A 83 -15.62 -3.41 -22.04
CA TYR A 83 -15.79 -2.89 -20.68
C TYR A 83 -14.81 -1.75 -20.37
N LEU A 84 -13.56 -1.86 -20.82
CA LEU A 84 -12.57 -0.79 -20.68
C LEU A 84 -12.92 0.42 -21.54
N ASP A 85 -13.44 0.20 -22.75
CA ASP A 85 -13.92 1.29 -23.60
C ASP A 85 -15.13 2.01 -22.97
N LEU A 86 -16.06 1.27 -22.38
CA LEU A 86 -17.16 1.84 -21.61
C LEU A 86 -16.63 2.69 -20.45
N LEU A 87 -15.67 2.17 -19.70
CA LEU A 87 -15.04 2.88 -18.58
C LEU A 87 -14.38 4.18 -19.06
N ARG A 88 -13.61 4.15 -20.15
CA ARG A 88 -12.97 5.35 -20.75
C ARG A 88 -13.98 6.36 -21.30
N SER A 89 -15.12 5.90 -21.82
CA SER A 89 -16.17 6.80 -22.32
C SER A 89 -16.91 7.53 -21.19
N LYS A 90 -17.01 6.92 -20.00
CA LYS A 90 -17.75 7.45 -18.85
C LYS A 90 -16.91 8.34 -17.91
N TYR A 91 -15.59 8.19 -17.93
CA TYR A 91 -14.69 8.79 -16.95
C TYR A 91 -13.46 9.41 -17.63
N PRO A 92 -12.81 10.43 -17.06
CA PRO A 92 -11.78 11.23 -17.74
C PRO A 92 -10.42 10.52 -17.89
N ILE A 93 -10.38 9.20 -17.97
CA ILE A 93 -9.18 8.36 -17.86
C ILE A 93 -8.10 8.76 -18.88
N ASP A 94 -8.45 8.89 -20.15
CA ASP A 94 -7.51 9.29 -21.20
C ASP A 94 -6.95 10.70 -20.96
N SER A 95 -7.80 11.60 -20.45
CA SER A 95 -7.39 12.97 -20.14
C SER A 95 -6.43 13.05 -18.97
N LEU A 96 -6.53 12.14 -17.98
CA LEU A 96 -5.60 12.08 -16.86
C LEU A 96 -4.18 11.85 -17.34
N VAL A 97 -3.99 10.94 -18.30
CA VAL A 97 -2.66 10.48 -18.73
C VAL A 97 -2.12 11.18 -19.98
N ARG A 98 -2.92 12.02 -20.64
CA ARG A 98 -2.58 12.66 -21.93
C ARG A 98 -1.26 13.44 -21.94
N THR A 99 -0.86 14.00 -20.80
CA THR A 99 0.37 14.80 -20.66
C THR A 99 1.51 14.05 -19.97
N SER A 100 1.28 12.81 -19.57
CA SER A 100 2.31 11.99 -18.93
C SER A 100 3.31 11.49 -19.96
N THR A 101 4.58 11.51 -19.58
CA THR A 101 5.72 11.09 -20.41
C THR A 101 6.32 9.75 -19.97
N THR A 102 5.99 9.30 -18.76
CA THR A 102 6.45 8.02 -18.19
C THR A 102 5.27 7.21 -17.67
N ASP A 103 5.43 5.89 -17.56
CA ASP A 103 4.40 5.03 -16.99
C ASP A 103 4.21 5.31 -15.49
N THR A 104 5.28 5.73 -14.80
CA THR A 104 5.20 6.22 -13.41
C THR A 104 4.24 7.40 -13.27
N GLU A 105 4.36 8.41 -14.14
CA GLU A 105 3.46 9.57 -14.14
C GLU A 105 2.01 9.19 -14.46
N ARG A 106 1.81 8.25 -15.40
CA ARG A 106 0.48 7.73 -15.73
C ARG A 106 -0.14 7.04 -14.52
N ALA A 107 0.61 6.17 -13.85
CA ALA A 107 0.20 5.48 -12.63
C ALA A 107 -0.18 6.45 -11.50
N GLN A 108 0.68 7.43 -11.22
CA GLN A 108 0.43 8.43 -10.17
C GLN A 108 -0.81 9.28 -10.44
N ARG A 109 -1.02 9.72 -11.69
CA ARG A 109 -2.20 10.54 -12.03
C ARG A 109 -3.51 9.78 -11.90
N VAL A 110 -3.55 8.53 -12.34
CA VAL A 110 -4.73 7.68 -12.18
C VAL A 110 -4.97 7.37 -10.69
N MET A 111 -3.94 6.95 -9.96
CA MET A 111 -4.02 6.70 -8.51
C MET A 111 -4.57 7.92 -7.76
N ASN A 112 -4.03 9.10 -8.02
CA ASN A 112 -4.48 10.34 -7.40
C ASN A 112 -5.92 10.68 -7.76
N TRP A 113 -6.34 10.49 -9.01
CA TRP A 113 -7.74 10.69 -9.40
C TRP A 113 -8.68 9.75 -8.64
N VAL A 114 -8.35 8.45 -8.56
CA VAL A 114 -9.14 7.45 -7.83
C VAL A 114 -9.24 7.79 -6.35
N HIS A 115 -8.12 8.17 -5.71
CA HIS A 115 -8.09 8.60 -4.31
C HIS A 115 -9.11 9.71 -3.99
N ASN A 116 -9.32 10.62 -4.93
CA ASN A 116 -10.20 11.77 -4.76
C ASN A 116 -11.67 11.49 -5.13
N GLN A 117 -12.04 10.28 -5.52
CA GLN A 117 -13.42 9.96 -5.91
C GLN A 117 -14.34 9.79 -4.69
N TRP A 118 -13.85 9.23 -3.58
CA TRP A 118 -14.64 9.05 -2.35
C TRP A 118 -13.78 9.09 -1.08
N ARG A 119 -14.40 9.00 0.09
CA ARG A 119 -13.70 8.85 1.39
C ARG A 119 -13.76 7.39 1.82
N HIS A 120 -12.71 6.87 2.44
CA HIS A 120 -12.71 5.47 2.88
C HIS A 120 -13.84 5.15 3.88
N ASP A 121 -14.59 4.08 3.60
CA ASP A 121 -15.55 3.46 4.51
C ASP A 121 -15.31 1.94 4.55
N GLY A 122 -14.77 1.46 5.68
CA GLY A 122 -14.43 0.05 5.89
C GLY A 122 -15.62 -0.91 5.96
N ASN A 123 -16.85 -0.40 6.05
CA ASN A 123 -18.05 -1.21 6.31
C ASN A 123 -19.02 -1.28 5.13
N ASN A 124 -18.73 -0.59 4.02
CA ASN A 124 -19.65 -0.51 2.89
C ASN A 124 -19.12 -1.28 1.68
N GLU A 125 -20.00 -2.02 1.01
CA GLU A 125 -19.68 -2.83 -0.18
C GLU A 125 -20.55 -2.39 -1.36
N PRO A 126 -20.02 -2.36 -2.58
CA PRO A 126 -20.81 -2.02 -3.77
C PRO A 126 -21.77 -3.15 -4.13
N ARG A 127 -22.80 -2.86 -4.93
CA ARG A 127 -23.69 -3.92 -5.45
C ARG A 127 -22.97 -4.85 -6.42
N GLN A 128 -22.02 -4.29 -7.18
CA GLN A 128 -21.17 -5.03 -8.11
C GLN A 128 -19.71 -4.61 -7.91
N GLY A 129 -18.81 -5.58 -7.90
CA GLY A 129 -17.39 -5.39 -7.62
C GLY A 129 -16.57 -4.96 -8.84
N ASP A 130 -17.14 -4.13 -9.72
CA ASP A 130 -16.50 -3.63 -10.95
C ASP A 130 -16.39 -2.10 -10.94
N ALA A 131 -15.37 -1.57 -11.61
CA ALA A 131 -15.02 -0.15 -11.55
C ALA A 131 -16.16 0.80 -12.00
N VAL A 132 -16.89 0.45 -13.07
CA VAL A 132 -18.02 1.26 -13.57
C VAL A 132 -19.11 1.33 -12.51
N SER A 133 -19.56 0.19 -11.98
CA SER A 133 -20.61 0.15 -10.95
C SER A 133 -20.19 0.87 -9.67
N ILE A 134 -18.95 0.67 -9.21
CA ILE A 134 -18.41 1.35 -8.03
C ILE A 134 -18.47 2.87 -8.24
N LEU A 135 -17.94 3.38 -9.36
CA LEU A 135 -17.89 4.82 -9.62
C LEU A 135 -19.29 5.43 -9.84
N GLU A 136 -20.26 4.66 -10.35
CA GLU A 136 -21.66 5.09 -10.43
C GLU A 136 -22.28 5.22 -9.04
N GLU A 137 -22.06 4.26 -8.15
CA GLU A 137 -22.52 4.37 -6.76
C GLU A 137 -21.82 5.48 -5.97
N VAL A 138 -20.56 5.78 -6.28
CA VAL A 138 -19.86 6.95 -5.72
C VAL A 138 -20.54 8.26 -6.12
N LYS A 139 -21.01 8.38 -7.38
CA LYS A 139 -21.80 9.56 -7.82
C LYS A 139 -23.12 9.69 -7.07
N GLU A 140 -23.67 8.59 -6.55
CA GLU A 140 -24.85 8.57 -5.68
C GLU A 140 -24.51 8.89 -4.20
N GLY A 141 -23.24 9.19 -3.89
CA GLY A 141 -22.77 9.60 -2.56
C GLY A 141 -22.24 8.45 -1.70
N LYS A 142 -22.06 7.24 -2.25
CA LYS A 142 -21.49 6.12 -1.51
C LYS A 142 -19.98 6.25 -1.35
N ASN A 143 -19.49 5.60 -0.29
CA ASN A 143 -18.09 5.53 0.10
C ASN A 143 -17.72 4.07 0.29
N PHE A 144 -16.48 3.66 -0.03
CA PHE A 144 -16.09 2.26 -0.07
C PHE A 144 -14.72 1.98 0.56
N ARG A 145 -14.39 0.69 0.65
CA ARG A 145 -13.21 0.15 1.34
C ARG A 145 -12.00 0.19 0.43
N CYS A 146 -10.86 -0.28 0.95
CA CYS A 146 -9.61 -0.46 0.22
C CYS A 146 -9.77 -1.30 -1.05
N VAL A 147 -10.61 -2.33 -1.00
CA VAL A 147 -10.87 -3.25 -2.12
C VAL A 147 -11.34 -2.47 -3.34
N GLU A 148 -12.30 -1.57 -3.16
CA GLU A 148 -12.89 -0.81 -4.26
C GLU A 148 -11.90 0.22 -4.84
N TYR A 149 -11.00 0.80 -4.02
CA TYR A 149 -9.94 1.68 -4.54
C TYR A 149 -9.01 0.90 -5.47
N ALA A 150 -8.59 -0.30 -5.05
CA ALA A 150 -7.72 -1.15 -5.84
C ALA A 150 -8.39 -1.65 -7.12
N VAL A 151 -9.67 -2.03 -7.08
CA VAL A 151 -10.43 -2.44 -8.27
C VAL A 151 -10.51 -1.29 -9.28
N VAL A 152 -10.94 -0.10 -8.86
CA VAL A 152 -11.08 1.05 -9.76
C VAL A 152 -9.73 1.48 -10.33
N ALA A 153 -8.68 1.56 -9.51
CA ALA A 153 -7.35 1.92 -9.98
C ALA A 153 -6.80 0.90 -10.99
N SER A 154 -7.00 -0.40 -10.74
CA SER A 154 -6.55 -1.46 -11.67
C SER A 154 -7.26 -1.36 -13.00
N ALA A 155 -8.59 -1.21 -13.01
CA ALA A 155 -9.36 -1.07 -14.24
C ALA A 155 -8.99 0.19 -15.02
N CYS A 156 -8.82 1.34 -14.36
CA CYS A 156 -8.41 2.58 -15.02
C CYS A 156 -6.99 2.51 -15.59
N LEU A 157 -6.07 1.78 -14.95
CA LEU A 157 -4.71 1.58 -15.46
C LEU A 157 -4.66 0.59 -16.61
N ASN A 158 -5.39 -0.52 -16.50
CA ASN A 158 -5.59 -1.47 -17.60
C ASN A 158 -6.19 -0.76 -18.82
N ALA A 159 -7.15 0.15 -18.64
CA ALA A 159 -7.77 0.95 -19.70
C ALA A 159 -6.77 1.86 -20.46
N VAL A 160 -5.65 2.24 -19.86
CA VAL A 160 -4.61 3.06 -20.53
C VAL A 160 -3.40 2.24 -20.98
N GLY A 161 -3.53 0.91 -20.98
CA GLY A 161 -2.52 -0.03 -21.46
C GLY A 161 -1.43 -0.37 -20.44
N LEU A 162 -1.66 -0.10 -19.15
CA LEU A 162 -0.75 -0.50 -18.08
C LEU A 162 -1.30 -1.74 -17.36
N LYS A 163 -0.64 -2.89 -17.57
CA LYS A 163 -1.05 -4.15 -16.95
C LYS A 163 -1.02 -4.01 -15.44
N THR A 164 -2.18 -4.11 -14.82
CA THR A 164 -2.37 -3.85 -13.40
C THR A 164 -3.18 -4.97 -12.76
N ARG A 165 -2.86 -5.27 -11.50
CA ARG A 165 -3.53 -6.29 -10.71
C ARG A 165 -3.83 -5.76 -9.31
N THR A 166 -4.87 -6.30 -8.69
CA THR A 166 -5.05 -6.11 -7.25
C THR A 166 -4.01 -6.92 -6.48
N LEU A 167 -3.59 -6.39 -5.34
CA LEU A 167 -2.66 -7.04 -4.42
C LEU A 167 -3.30 -7.07 -3.03
N GLY A 168 -3.57 -8.29 -2.56
CA GLY A 168 -4.01 -8.53 -1.19
C GLY A 168 -2.83 -8.57 -0.24
N LEU A 169 -2.85 -7.72 0.78
CA LEU A 169 -1.88 -7.68 1.87
C LEU A 169 -2.48 -8.33 3.11
N LYS A 170 -1.68 -9.06 3.87
CA LYS A 170 -2.13 -9.75 5.09
C LYS A 170 -1.07 -9.68 6.18
N THR A 171 -1.54 -9.50 7.40
CA THR A 171 -0.69 -9.48 8.59
C THR A 171 -0.15 -10.87 8.94
N LYS A 172 0.96 -10.95 9.68
CA LYS A 172 1.48 -12.23 10.20
C LYS A 172 0.44 -13.02 11.00
N GLU A 173 -0.40 -12.34 11.78
CA GLU A 173 -1.46 -12.94 12.61
C GLU A 173 -2.79 -13.13 11.87
N VAL A 174 -2.76 -13.33 10.55
CA VAL A 174 -3.96 -13.37 9.69
C VAL A 174 -5.00 -14.39 10.13
N GLU A 175 -4.57 -15.55 10.65
CA GLU A 175 -5.49 -16.59 11.12
C GLU A 175 -6.13 -16.23 12.48
N THR A 176 -5.44 -15.45 13.31
CA THR A 176 -5.82 -15.23 14.72
C THR A 176 -6.39 -13.84 15.00
N LYS A 177 -6.28 -12.85 14.11
CA LYS A 177 -6.96 -11.56 14.28
C LYS A 177 -8.47 -11.71 14.06
N LYS A 178 -9.29 -10.91 14.77
CA LYS A 178 -10.76 -10.89 14.58
C LYS A 178 -11.17 -10.01 13.40
N SER A 179 -10.44 -8.92 13.19
CA SER A 179 -10.67 -7.91 12.16
C SER A 179 -9.35 -7.21 11.81
N GLY A 180 -9.33 -6.48 10.68
CA GLY A 180 -8.19 -5.68 10.26
C GLY A 180 -6.94 -6.48 9.95
N ALA A 181 -7.08 -7.73 9.49
CA ALA A 181 -5.95 -8.60 9.16
C ALA A 181 -5.50 -8.49 7.70
N GLY A 182 -6.21 -7.71 6.89
CA GLY A 182 -5.85 -7.48 5.50
C GLY A 182 -6.09 -6.04 5.05
N HIS A 183 -5.40 -5.68 3.98
CA HIS A 183 -5.57 -4.45 3.20
C HIS A 183 -5.43 -4.81 1.73
N VAL A 184 -6.06 -4.07 0.83
CA VAL A 184 -5.97 -4.33 -0.62
C VAL A 184 -5.47 -3.06 -1.31
N VAL A 185 -4.46 -3.25 -2.15
CA VAL A 185 -3.80 -2.21 -2.95
C VAL A 185 -3.72 -2.70 -4.40
N SER A 186 -3.01 -1.98 -5.27
CA SER A 186 -2.72 -2.45 -6.62
C SER A 186 -1.21 -2.56 -6.86
N GLU A 187 -0.84 -3.44 -7.79
CA GLU A 187 0.47 -3.42 -8.43
C GLU A 187 0.29 -3.19 -9.92
N VAL A 188 1.04 -2.24 -10.45
CA VAL A 188 1.06 -1.88 -11.87
C VAL A 188 2.42 -2.24 -12.46
N PHE A 189 2.43 -2.85 -13.64
CA PHE A 189 3.64 -3.08 -14.40
C PHE A 189 4.00 -1.83 -15.20
N LEU A 190 5.14 -1.22 -14.89
CA LEU A 190 5.67 -0.07 -15.61
C LEU A 190 6.57 -0.58 -16.73
N ASN A 191 6.19 -0.37 -17.99
CA ASN A 191 6.87 -0.95 -19.15
C ASN A 191 8.23 -0.30 -19.36
N ASP A 192 8.33 1.01 -19.11
CA ASP A 192 9.57 1.77 -19.16
C ASP A 192 10.62 1.31 -18.13
N LEU A 193 10.20 0.65 -17.04
CA LEU A 193 11.07 0.12 -16.00
C LEU A 193 11.17 -1.41 -15.98
N ASP A 194 10.40 -2.11 -16.82
CA ASP A 194 10.24 -3.58 -16.84
C ASP A 194 9.98 -4.15 -15.43
N LYS A 195 9.02 -3.54 -14.72
CA LYS A 195 8.89 -3.75 -13.27
C LYS A 195 7.47 -3.57 -12.73
N TRP A 196 7.06 -4.50 -11.88
CA TRP A 196 5.90 -4.34 -10.99
C TRP A 196 6.16 -3.29 -9.91
N VAL A 197 5.18 -2.41 -9.68
CA VAL A 197 5.26 -1.30 -8.73
C VAL A 197 4.01 -1.23 -7.88
N PHE A 198 4.20 -1.10 -6.58
CA PHE A 198 3.17 -0.91 -5.57
C PHE A 198 2.54 0.47 -5.69
N ILE A 199 1.22 0.51 -5.68
CA ILE A 199 0.42 1.74 -5.54
C ILE A 199 -0.72 1.52 -4.56
N ASP A 200 -0.94 2.47 -3.65
CA ASP A 200 -2.06 2.47 -2.72
C ASP A 200 -3.03 3.61 -3.07
N PRO A 201 -4.06 3.34 -3.90
CA PRO A 201 -5.04 4.34 -4.30
C PRO A 201 -5.92 4.83 -3.15
N GLN A 202 -6.03 4.09 -2.04
CA GLN A 202 -6.73 4.61 -0.86
C GLN A 202 -5.95 5.75 -0.21
N TRP A 203 -4.63 5.67 -0.20
CA TRP A 203 -3.76 6.66 0.44
C TRP A 203 -3.10 7.64 -0.53
N ASP A 204 -3.28 7.45 -1.84
CA ASP A 204 -2.51 8.14 -2.88
C ASP A 204 -1.00 7.98 -2.64
N VAL A 205 -0.51 6.75 -2.51
CA VAL A 205 0.88 6.47 -2.15
C VAL A 205 1.57 5.55 -3.16
N MET A 206 2.76 5.96 -3.60
CA MET A 206 3.74 5.13 -4.27
C MET A 206 5.09 5.20 -3.52
N PRO A 207 5.60 4.07 -2.97
CA PRO A 207 6.90 4.03 -2.32
C PRO A 207 8.04 4.04 -3.34
N VAL A 208 9.09 4.81 -3.04
CA VAL A 208 10.24 5.03 -3.92
C VAL A 208 11.53 4.91 -3.11
N LEU A 209 12.56 4.28 -3.67
CA LEU A 209 13.90 4.27 -3.09
C LEU A 209 14.92 4.61 -4.19
N ASN A 210 15.77 5.61 -3.93
CA ASN A 210 16.77 6.09 -4.89
C ASN A 210 16.14 6.41 -6.27
N ASN A 211 15.04 7.15 -6.29
CA ASN A 211 14.27 7.51 -7.49
C ASN A 211 13.66 6.33 -8.26
N ARG A 212 13.62 5.11 -7.70
CA ARG A 212 12.97 3.96 -8.31
C ARG A 212 11.74 3.52 -7.51
N PRO A 213 10.55 3.47 -8.12
CA PRO A 213 9.37 2.90 -7.47
C PRO A 213 9.57 1.43 -7.10
N LEU A 214 8.93 1.02 -6.00
CA LEU A 214 9.10 -0.30 -5.39
C LEU A 214 7.88 -1.18 -5.57
N ASN A 215 8.08 -2.49 -5.71
CA ASN A 215 7.02 -3.46 -5.45
C ASN A 215 6.81 -3.68 -3.94
N ALA A 216 5.82 -4.49 -3.57
CA ALA A 216 5.48 -4.70 -2.15
C ALA A 216 6.60 -5.35 -1.32
N VAL A 217 7.35 -6.30 -1.89
CA VAL A 217 8.46 -6.98 -1.21
C VAL A 217 9.63 -6.03 -1.01
N GLU A 218 10.01 -5.28 -2.03
CA GLU A 218 11.06 -4.26 -1.95
C GLU A 218 10.67 -3.14 -0.98
N PHE A 219 9.40 -2.75 -0.96
CA PHE A 219 8.89 -1.76 0.00
C PHE A 219 9.02 -2.28 1.44
N GLN A 220 8.66 -3.53 1.68
CA GLN A 220 8.84 -4.18 2.98
C GLN A 220 10.32 -4.17 3.41
N GLN A 221 11.23 -4.54 2.50
CA GLN A 221 12.67 -4.54 2.77
C GLN A 221 13.20 -3.12 3.02
N ALA A 222 12.75 -2.14 2.23
CA ALA A 222 13.16 -0.74 2.39
C ALA A 222 12.70 -0.14 3.72
N ILE A 223 11.54 -0.55 4.25
CA ILE A 223 11.09 -0.14 5.59
C ILE A 223 12.07 -0.64 6.67
N THR A 224 12.60 -1.86 6.54
CA THR A 224 13.50 -2.44 7.54
C THR A 224 14.94 -1.94 7.39
N ASN A 225 15.44 -1.86 6.16
CA ASN A 225 16.88 -1.71 5.88
C ASN A 225 17.28 -0.31 5.42
N ASP A 226 16.34 0.45 4.82
CA ASP A 226 16.63 1.69 4.11
C ASP A 226 15.67 2.82 4.48
N PHE A 227 15.11 2.77 5.70
CA PHE A 227 14.02 3.65 6.10
C PHE A 227 14.36 5.12 5.90
N ASP A 228 15.60 5.56 6.16
CA ASP A 228 15.98 6.97 5.99
C ASP A 228 15.91 7.44 4.53
N ARG A 229 16.26 6.57 3.58
CA ARG A 229 16.28 6.86 2.13
C ARG A 229 14.95 6.55 1.43
N LEU A 230 14.08 5.79 2.06
CA LEU A 230 12.75 5.49 1.55
C LEU A 230 11.91 6.78 1.40
N GLU A 231 11.28 6.97 0.26
CA GLU A 231 10.38 8.08 -0.01
C GLU A 231 8.95 7.57 -0.22
N ILE A 232 7.97 8.40 0.13
CA ILE A 232 6.56 8.15 -0.13
C ILE A 232 6.07 9.26 -1.05
N HIS A 233 5.91 8.95 -2.33
CA HIS A 233 5.32 9.87 -3.29
C HIS A 233 3.80 9.89 -3.08
N SER A 234 3.28 11.03 -2.65
CA SER A 234 1.87 11.24 -2.35
C SER A 234 1.54 12.73 -2.38
N SER A 235 0.29 13.08 -2.67
CA SER A 235 -0.18 14.46 -2.49
C SER A 235 -0.32 14.87 -1.02
N ASN A 236 -0.63 13.94 -0.12
CA ASN A 236 -1.06 14.26 1.25
C ASN A 236 -0.55 13.32 2.36
N ALA A 237 0.06 12.17 2.02
CA ALA A 237 0.47 11.20 3.02
C ALA A 237 1.84 11.52 3.65
N SER A 238 1.91 11.46 4.99
CA SER A 238 3.19 11.48 5.70
C SER A 238 3.86 10.11 5.66
N LYS A 239 5.16 10.06 5.29
CA LYS A 239 5.98 8.85 5.28
C LYS A 239 5.85 8.03 6.56
N SER A 240 6.15 8.61 7.72
CA SER A 240 6.10 7.89 9.00
C SER A 240 4.70 7.41 9.35
N LYS A 241 3.66 8.22 9.08
CA LYS A 241 2.28 7.84 9.36
C LYS A 241 1.84 6.67 8.49
N TYR A 242 2.13 6.74 7.20
CA TYR A 242 1.76 5.69 6.24
C TYR A 242 2.53 4.41 6.51
N VAL A 243 3.86 4.47 6.66
CA VAL A 243 4.68 3.29 6.92
C VAL A 243 4.25 2.57 8.20
N ASN A 244 4.01 3.31 9.29
CA ASN A 244 3.54 2.71 10.54
C ASN A 244 2.18 2.01 10.39
N TRP A 245 1.33 2.52 9.50
CA TRP A 245 0.01 1.95 9.23
C TRP A 245 0.06 0.73 8.31
N ILE A 246 0.86 0.77 7.23
CA ILE A 246 0.92 -0.28 6.21
C ILE A 246 1.82 -1.45 6.61
N ALA A 247 2.90 -1.21 7.36
CA ALA A 247 3.93 -2.21 7.65
C ALA A 247 3.39 -3.52 8.25
N PRO A 248 2.39 -3.52 9.18
CA PRO A 248 1.82 -4.76 9.68
C PRO A 248 1.19 -5.66 8.62
N TYR A 249 0.75 -5.11 7.49
CA TYR A 249 0.11 -5.84 6.39
C TYR A 249 1.09 -6.43 5.38
N LEU A 250 2.34 -5.96 5.35
CA LEU A 250 3.37 -6.38 4.41
C LEU A 250 4.02 -7.70 4.86
N PHE A 251 3.23 -8.76 5.04
CA PHE A 251 3.71 -10.07 5.46
C PHE A 251 3.36 -11.19 4.48
N TYR A 252 2.07 -11.44 4.23
CA TYR A 252 1.65 -12.30 3.10
C TYR A 252 1.03 -11.45 2.00
N PHE A 253 1.26 -11.87 0.77
CA PHE A 253 0.84 -11.15 -0.43
C PHE A 253 0.07 -12.11 -1.34
N ASP A 254 -1.11 -11.75 -1.83
CA ASP A 254 -1.81 -12.55 -2.84
C ASP A 254 -2.26 -11.73 -4.05
N ILE A 255 -2.15 -12.35 -5.22
CA ILE A 255 -2.52 -11.77 -6.51
C ILE A 255 -3.49 -12.70 -7.24
N PRO A 256 -4.43 -12.17 -8.04
CA PRO A 256 -5.26 -13.00 -8.92
C PRO A 256 -4.42 -13.60 -10.05
N PHE A 257 -4.80 -14.79 -10.51
CA PHE A 257 -4.30 -15.31 -11.79
C PHE A 257 -4.96 -14.61 -12.97
N ASP A 258 -6.27 -14.40 -12.93
CA ASP A 258 -7.01 -13.69 -13.97
C ASP A 258 -7.21 -12.22 -13.57
N ASN A 259 -6.48 -11.34 -14.26
CA ASN A 259 -6.42 -9.90 -14.03
C ASN A 259 -7.12 -9.10 -15.14
N ARG A 260 -7.95 -9.77 -15.96
CA ARG A 260 -8.76 -9.10 -16.98
C ARG A 260 -9.93 -8.33 -16.34
N GLU A 261 -10.51 -7.38 -17.04
CA GLU A 261 -11.59 -6.51 -16.58
C GLU A 261 -12.88 -6.85 -17.30
N GLY A 262 -14.01 -6.71 -16.59
CA GLY A 262 -15.33 -7.05 -17.10
C GLY A 262 -16.13 -7.97 -16.19
N VAL A 263 -17.45 -7.91 -16.33
CA VAL A 263 -18.43 -8.59 -15.46
C VAL A 263 -18.95 -9.92 -16.03
N ASN A 264 -18.73 -10.19 -17.32
CA ASN A 264 -19.34 -11.32 -18.04
C ASN A 264 -18.36 -12.43 -18.47
N SER A 265 -17.07 -12.31 -18.15
CA SER A 265 -16.09 -13.35 -18.45
C SER A 265 -15.99 -14.37 -17.32
N GLN A 266 -16.06 -15.66 -17.65
CA GLN A 266 -15.63 -16.69 -16.71
C GLN A 266 -14.16 -16.45 -16.36
N ARG A 267 -13.89 -16.40 -15.05
CA ARG A 267 -12.53 -16.19 -14.53
C ARG A 267 -11.73 -17.46 -14.65
N GLU A 268 -10.54 -17.34 -15.20
CA GLU A 268 -9.60 -18.44 -15.34
C GLU A 268 -8.98 -18.81 -13.99
N THR A 269 -8.58 -20.08 -13.87
CA THR A 269 -7.98 -20.61 -12.65
C THR A 269 -6.80 -21.51 -12.98
N VAL A 270 -5.83 -21.59 -12.06
CA VAL A 270 -4.72 -22.54 -12.13
C VAL A 270 -4.99 -23.64 -11.10
N HIS A 271 -5.12 -24.89 -11.54
CA HIS A 271 -5.49 -26.03 -10.69
C HIS A 271 -6.73 -25.79 -9.81
N GLY A 272 -7.73 -25.08 -10.35
CA GLY A 272 -8.95 -24.72 -9.62
C GLY A 272 -8.77 -23.66 -8.52
N LYS A 273 -7.63 -22.96 -8.49
CA LYS A 273 -7.33 -21.84 -7.60
C LYS A 273 -7.34 -20.54 -8.38
N SER A 274 -7.89 -19.48 -7.78
CA SER A 274 -8.00 -18.18 -8.44
C SER A 274 -6.84 -17.23 -8.13
N LYS A 275 -5.96 -17.59 -7.18
CA LYS A 275 -4.88 -16.72 -6.72
C LYS A 275 -3.58 -17.45 -6.44
N LEU A 276 -2.49 -16.70 -6.51
CA LEU A 276 -1.18 -17.07 -5.98
C LEU A 276 -0.93 -16.28 -4.69
N MET A 277 -0.44 -16.94 -3.63
CA MET A 277 -0.04 -16.30 -2.39
C MET A 277 1.47 -16.48 -2.15
N LEU A 278 2.19 -15.36 -2.05
CA LEU A 278 3.59 -15.32 -1.63
C LEU A 278 3.68 -15.39 -0.11
N VAL A 279 4.43 -16.39 0.36
CA VAL A 279 4.66 -16.71 1.76
C VAL A 279 6.14 -16.55 2.08
N PRO A 280 6.50 -15.77 3.13
CA PRO A 280 7.89 -15.65 3.55
C PRO A 280 8.51 -17.00 3.92
N HIS A 281 9.79 -17.18 3.64
CA HIS A 281 10.53 -18.38 4.00
C HIS A 281 10.47 -18.64 5.51
N GLY A 282 10.12 -19.87 5.88
CA GLY A 282 9.94 -20.28 7.28
C GLY A 282 8.62 -19.83 7.92
N ALA A 283 7.77 -19.08 7.22
CA ALA A 283 6.41 -18.80 7.67
C ALA A 283 5.46 -19.96 7.35
N LYS A 284 4.40 -20.09 8.16
CA LYS A 284 3.33 -21.05 7.91
C LYS A 284 2.41 -20.51 6.80
N GLU A 285 2.03 -21.37 5.87
CA GLU A 285 0.97 -21.08 4.90
C GLU A 285 -0.38 -20.83 5.62
N PRO A 286 -0.99 -19.64 5.49
CA PRO A 286 -2.21 -19.32 6.22
C PRO A 286 -3.42 -19.98 5.56
N THR A 287 -4.17 -20.76 6.33
CA THR A 287 -5.35 -21.52 5.86
C THR A 287 -6.68 -20.88 6.22
N VAL A 288 -6.67 -19.88 7.11
CA VAL A 288 -7.86 -19.17 7.58
C VAL A 288 -7.59 -17.66 7.61
N PHE A 289 -8.54 -16.86 7.12
CA PHE A 289 -8.56 -15.40 7.25
C PHE A 289 -9.50 -14.98 8.38
N GLN A 290 -8.95 -14.23 9.33
CA GLN A 290 -9.66 -13.65 10.47
C GLN A 290 -10.52 -14.64 11.27
N ARG A 291 -9.97 -15.83 11.57
CA ARG A 291 -10.63 -16.95 12.28
C ARG A 291 -11.86 -17.56 11.59
N ARG A 292 -12.36 -16.95 10.51
CA ARG A 292 -13.70 -17.23 9.96
C ARG A 292 -13.66 -17.79 8.55
N TYR A 293 -12.87 -17.20 7.67
CA TYR A 293 -12.96 -17.48 6.23
C TYR A 293 -11.84 -18.44 5.82
N LYS A 294 -12.17 -19.60 5.27
CA LYS A 294 -11.15 -20.54 4.78
C LYS A 294 -10.43 -19.95 3.57
N ILE A 295 -9.11 -20.08 3.53
CA ILE A 295 -8.27 -19.71 2.39
C ILE A 295 -8.04 -20.99 1.58
N ASN A 296 -8.97 -21.29 0.66
CA ASN A 296 -8.96 -22.53 -0.13
C ASN A 296 -8.78 -22.28 -1.64
N ASN A 297 -8.73 -21.02 -2.06
CA ASN A 297 -8.68 -20.58 -3.46
C ASN A 297 -7.29 -20.10 -3.90
N VAL A 298 -6.24 -20.46 -3.15
CA VAL A 298 -4.87 -20.01 -3.39
C VAL A 298 -3.92 -21.17 -3.66
N ILE A 299 -2.91 -20.93 -4.50
CA ILE A 299 -1.65 -21.70 -4.55
C ILE A 299 -0.63 -20.92 -3.73
N TYR A 300 0.17 -21.60 -2.90
CA TYR A 300 1.25 -20.95 -2.17
C TYR A 300 2.56 -21.03 -2.96
N THR A 301 3.35 -19.96 -2.89
CA THR A 301 4.74 -19.95 -3.34
C THR A 301 5.57 -19.17 -2.31
N ASN A 302 6.86 -19.44 -2.27
CA ASN A 302 7.83 -18.55 -1.62
C ASN A 302 8.73 -17.85 -2.65
N SER A 303 8.53 -18.08 -3.96
CA SER A 303 9.37 -17.57 -5.03
C SER A 303 8.96 -16.17 -5.47
N ILE A 304 9.87 -15.20 -5.42
CA ILE A 304 9.65 -13.88 -6.01
C ILE A 304 9.55 -13.93 -7.53
N HIS A 305 10.15 -14.92 -8.19
CA HIS A 305 10.08 -15.06 -9.64
C HIS A 305 8.70 -15.54 -10.09
N ASP A 306 8.06 -16.42 -9.33
CA ASP A 306 6.66 -16.81 -9.56
C ASP A 306 5.73 -15.60 -9.39
N PHE A 307 5.93 -14.84 -8.31
CA PHE A 307 5.02 -13.78 -7.91
C PHE A 307 5.15 -12.51 -8.75
N TYR A 308 6.36 -12.18 -9.18
CA TYR A 308 6.69 -11.02 -10.00
C TYR A 308 7.03 -11.39 -11.45
N ALA A 309 6.49 -12.50 -11.95
CA ALA A 309 6.58 -12.86 -13.36
C ALA A 309 6.14 -11.69 -14.26
N SER A 310 6.85 -11.50 -15.37
CA SER A 310 6.49 -10.46 -16.34
C SER A 310 5.13 -10.79 -16.93
N PRO A 311 4.21 -9.81 -17.04
CA PRO A 311 2.89 -10.07 -17.59
C PRO A 311 2.88 -10.26 -19.12
N TYR A 312 4.05 -10.25 -19.76
CA TYR A 312 4.24 -10.46 -21.21
C TYR A 312 4.91 -11.81 -21.56
N GLN A 313 5.19 -12.65 -20.56
CA GLN A 313 5.71 -13.99 -20.82
C GLN A 313 4.55 -14.93 -21.17
N ASN A 314 4.61 -15.50 -22.37
CA ASN A 314 3.72 -16.55 -22.87
C ASN A 314 4.21 -17.93 -22.46
#